data_AF-A0A2V6PQU8-F1
#
_entry.id   AF-A0A2V6PQU8-F1
#
_cell.length_a   1.000
_cell.length_b   1.000
_cell.length_c   1.000
_cell.angle_alpha   90.00
_cell.angle_beta   90.00
_cell.angle_gamma   90.00
#
_symmetry.space_group_name_H-M   'P 1'
#
loop_
_entity.id
_entity.type
_entity.pdbx_description
1 polymer ?
#
loop_
_entity_poly.entity_id
_entity_poly.type
_entity_poly.pdbx_seq_one_letter_code
_entity_poly.pdbx_strand_id
1 'polypeptide(L)'
;MRLTLLLAAAMLVQGCASAACTPVSVVVERKEERTRVRTESRGVRTGGTGAVVEDRRDVVVPEYWVLGQDGRWYLVSEADWRAAEPGRPLSLCR
;
A
#
# COMPACT_ATOMS: atom_id res chain seq x y z
N MET A 1 -10.97 6.44 -51.38
CA MET A 1 -10.22 5.89 -50.23
C MET A 1 -9.55 7.07 -49.53
N ARG A 2 -10.19 7.88 -48.66
CA ARG A 2 -10.95 7.60 -47.43
C ARG A 2 -10.19 6.69 -46.45
N LEU A 3 -9.07 7.17 -45.90
CA LEU A 3 -8.50 6.63 -44.67
C LEU A 3 -7.63 7.69 -43.93
N THR A 4 -8.08 8.94 -43.91
CA THR A 4 -7.34 10.09 -43.33
C THR A 4 -8.04 10.73 -42.13
N LEU A 5 -8.90 9.98 -41.46
CA LEU A 5 -9.54 10.37 -40.20
C LEU A 5 -9.65 9.08 -39.40
N LEU A 6 -8.96 8.97 -38.26
CA LEU A 6 -9.34 8.12 -37.09
C LEU A 6 -8.24 7.98 -36.02
N LEU A 7 -7.05 8.59 -36.14
CA LEU A 7 -5.99 8.47 -35.11
C LEU A 7 -5.94 9.59 -34.08
N ALA A 8 -6.92 10.49 -34.06
CA ALA A 8 -6.99 11.61 -33.13
C ALA A 8 -8.11 11.43 -32.09
N ALA A 9 -8.09 10.35 -31.31
CA ALA A 9 -9.03 10.17 -30.20
C ALA A 9 -8.53 9.13 -29.17
N ALA A 10 -7.41 9.41 -28.50
CA ALA A 10 -7.02 8.65 -27.30
C ALA A 10 -6.11 9.48 -26.38
N MET A 11 -6.48 10.72 -26.11
CA MET A 11 -5.82 11.53 -25.08
C MET A 11 -6.89 12.19 -24.22
N LEU A 12 -7.57 11.42 -23.37
CA LEU A 12 -8.42 12.00 -22.34
C LEU A 12 -8.26 11.22 -21.01
N VAL A 13 -7.43 11.82 -20.17
CA VAL A 13 -7.55 11.89 -18.70
C VAL A 13 -7.42 10.56 -17.95
N GLN A 14 -6.18 10.05 -17.88
CA GLN A 14 -5.76 9.39 -16.65
C GLN A 14 -5.42 10.50 -15.66
N GLY A 15 -6.31 10.72 -14.68
CA GLY A 15 -5.98 11.50 -13.48
C GLY A 15 -4.91 10.75 -12.70
N CYS A 16 -3.66 10.86 -13.14
CA CYS A 16 -2.52 10.31 -12.44
C CYS A 16 -2.22 11.26 -11.28
N ALA A 17 -2.75 10.93 -10.09
CA ALA A 17 -1.98 11.15 -8.89
C ALA A 17 -0.70 10.32 -9.03
N SER A 18 0.28 10.86 -9.75
CA SER A 18 1.61 10.29 -9.85
C SER A 18 2.20 10.40 -8.46
N ALA A 19 1.97 9.40 -7.61
CA ALA A 19 2.86 9.17 -6.49
C ALA A 19 4.23 9.04 -7.16
N ALA A 20 5.09 10.04 -6.96
CA ALA A 20 6.44 10.05 -7.49
C ALA A 20 7.23 8.96 -6.78
N CYS A 21 6.96 7.71 -7.14
CA CYS A 21 7.69 6.56 -6.63
C CYS A 21 9.09 6.65 -7.19
N THR A 22 10.07 6.84 -6.31
CA THR A 22 11.46 6.63 -6.66
C THR A 22 11.79 5.17 -6.31
N PRO A 23 12.03 4.29 -7.29
CA PRO A 23 12.34 2.90 -6.99
C PRO A 23 13.69 2.83 -6.26
N VAL A 24 13.69 2.19 -5.10
CA VAL A 24 14.89 1.90 -4.31
C VAL A 24 15.07 0.39 -4.27
N SER A 25 16.25 -0.08 -4.61
CA SER A 25 16.63 -1.49 -4.51
C SER A 25 17.21 -1.78 -3.13
N VAL A 26 16.64 -2.73 -2.41
CA VAL A 26 17.11 -3.18 -1.09
C VAL A 26 17.46 -4.66 -1.16
N VAL A 27 18.69 -5.04 -0.79
CA VAL A 27 19.04 -6.46 -0.66
C VAL A 27 18.46 -6.98 0.64
N VAL A 28 17.61 -7.98 0.55
CA VAL A 28 16.87 -8.54 1.69
C VAL A 28 17.81 -9.35 2.57
N GLU A 29 17.84 -9.07 3.86
CA GLU A 29 18.51 -9.89 4.87
C GLU A 29 17.52 -10.87 5.52
N ARG A 30 16.38 -10.34 6.00
CA ARG A 30 15.37 -11.10 6.74
C ARG A 30 13.97 -10.59 6.46
N LYS A 31 12.99 -11.47 6.59
CA LYS A 31 11.56 -11.16 6.56
C LYS A 31 10.93 -11.39 7.91
N GLU A 32 9.96 -10.57 8.26
CA GLU A 32 9.21 -10.69 9.50
C GLU A 32 7.76 -10.28 9.28
N GLU A 33 6.83 -11.08 9.79
CA GLU A 33 5.42 -10.69 9.94
C GLU A 33 5.22 -10.24 11.38
N ARG A 34 4.65 -9.04 11.54
CA ARG A 34 4.29 -8.46 12.83
C ARG A 34 2.80 -8.23 12.87
N THR A 35 2.25 -7.98 14.06
CA THR A 35 0.86 -7.57 14.20
C THR A 35 0.80 -6.14 14.74
N ARG A 36 -0.19 -5.38 14.25
CA ARG A 36 -0.53 -4.08 14.81
C ARG A 36 -2.02 -3.99 15.07
N VAL A 37 -2.39 -3.17 16.04
CA VAL A 37 -3.78 -2.79 16.25
C VAL A 37 -4.11 -1.62 15.32
N ARG A 38 -5.20 -1.73 14.57
CA ARG A 38 -5.77 -0.66 13.77
C ARG A 38 -7.18 -0.40 14.23
N THR A 39 -7.52 0.86 14.48
CA THR A 39 -8.90 1.25 14.71
C THR A 39 -9.61 1.45 13.37
N GLU A 40 -10.72 0.76 13.17
CA GLU A 40 -11.57 0.87 11.98
C GLU A 40 -12.93 1.49 12.36
N SER A 41 -13.37 2.44 11.53
CA SER A 41 -14.71 3.03 11.62
C SER A 41 -15.74 2.09 11.00
N ARG A 42 -16.84 1.81 11.72
CA ARG A 42 -17.98 0.99 11.26
C ARG A 42 -19.24 1.79 10.95
N GLY A 43 -19.16 3.12 11.04
CA GLY A 43 -20.28 4.02 10.85
C GLY A 43 -20.55 4.79 12.13
N VAL A 44 -21.82 5.14 12.35
CA VAL A 44 -22.25 5.93 13.51
C VAL A 44 -23.45 5.28 14.18
N ARG A 45 -23.56 5.47 15.49
CA ARG A 45 -24.71 5.02 16.29
C ARG A 45 -25.20 6.14 17.20
N THR A 46 -26.47 6.10 17.56
CA THR A 46 -27.04 7.04 18.54
C THR A 46 -26.81 6.49 19.95
N GLY A 47 -26.12 7.24 20.79
CA GLY A 47 -25.89 6.92 22.20
C GLY A 47 -27.15 7.11 23.06
N GLY A 48 -27.10 6.65 24.31
CA GLY A 48 -28.25 6.69 25.22
C GLY A 48 -28.78 8.09 25.55
N THR A 49 -28.00 9.14 25.28
CA THR A 49 -28.38 10.55 25.43
C THR A 49 -28.89 11.19 24.12
N GLY A 50 -29.00 10.42 23.04
CA GLY A 50 -29.37 10.93 21.71
C GLY A 50 -28.20 11.47 20.88
N ALA A 51 -26.97 11.48 21.42
CA ALA A 51 -25.78 11.93 20.69
C ALA A 51 -25.34 10.92 19.62
N VAL A 52 -24.95 11.40 18.44
CA VAL A 52 -24.35 10.56 17.39
C VAL A 52 -22.88 10.32 17.75
N VAL A 53 -22.49 9.06 17.90
CA VAL A 53 -21.12 8.64 18.19
C VAL A 53 -20.60 7.77 17.06
N GLU A 54 -19.31 7.92 16.74
CA GLU A 54 -18.64 7.04 15.79
C GLU A 54 -18.54 5.63 16.38
N ASP A 55 -18.99 4.65 15.62
CA ASP A 55 -18.82 3.25 15.96
C ASP A 55 -17.44 2.81 15.48
N ARG A 56 -16.55 2.51 16.42
CA ARG A 56 -15.15 2.15 16.14
C ARG A 56 -14.89 0.75 16.69
N ARG A 57 -14.05 -0.01 16.00
CA ARG A 57 -13.54 -1.30 16.47
C ARG A 57 -12.04 -1.39 16.26
N ASP A 58 -11.35 -1.88 17.28
CA ASP A 58 -9.95 -2.25 17.16
C ASP A 58 -9.84 -3.64 16.52
N VAL A 59 -9.06 -3.72 15.45
CA VAL A 59 -8.75 -4.96 14.74
C VAL A 59 -7.25 -5.19 14.75
N VAL A 60 -6.85 -6.45 14.92
CA VAL A 60 -5.45 -6.86 14.77
C VAL A 60 -5.21 -7.17 13.30
N VAL A 61 -4.28 -6.46 12.67
CA VAL A 61 -3.91 -6.65 11.27
C VAL A 61 -2.44 -7.02 11.16
N PRO A 62 -2.06 -7.90 10.22
CA PRO A 62 -0.66 -8.20 9.96
C PRO A 62 0.04 -7.00 9.30
N GLU A 63 1.31 -6.85 9.62
CA GLU A 63 2.27 -5.99 8.95
C GLU A 63 3.43 -6.81 8.44
N TYR A 64 3.87 -6.51 7.23
CA TYR A 64 4.92 -7.25 6.57
C TYR A 64 6.18 -6.41 6.48
N TRP A 65 7.24 -6.89 7.13
CA TRP A 65 8.49 -6.18 7.28
C TRP A 65 9.65 -6.92 6.64
N VAL A 66 10.54 -6.17 6.00
CA VAL A 66 11.79 -6.65 5.42
C VAL A 66 12.95 -5.90 6.07
N LEU A 67 13.93 -6.62 6.58
CA LEU A 67 15.23 -6.07 6.98
C LEU A 67 16.13 -6.07 5.76
N GLY A 68 16.65 -4.90 5.38
CA GLY A 68 17.69 -4.80 4.38
C GLY A 68 19.07 -5.08 4.96
N GLN A 69 20.03 -5.46 4.12
CA GLN A 69 21.45 -5.56 4.50
C GLN A 69 22.08 -4.22 4.89
N ASP A 70 21.37 -3.11 4.65
CA ASP A 70 21.69 -1.79 5.18
C ASP A 70 21.30 -1.64 6.68
N GLY A 71 20.76 -2.69 7.30
CA GLY A 71 20.34 -2.73 8.69
C GLY A 71 19.00 -2.03 8.97
N ARG A 72 18.26 -1.62 7.93
CA ARG A 72 17.01 -0.87 8.07
C ARG A 72 15.80 -1.78 7.86
N TRP A 73 14.76 -1.53 8.66
CA TRP A 73 13.46 -2.17 8.49
C TRP A 73 12.58 -1.38 7.52
N TYR A 74 11.98 -2.11 6.57
CA TYR A 74 11.08 -1.61 5.55
C TYR A 74 9.71 -2.27 5.71
N LEU A 75 8.68 -1.46 5.99
CA LEU A 75 7.29 -1.91 5.90
C LEU A 75 6.96 -2.03 4.41
N VAL A 76 6.48 -3.18 3.99
CA VAL A 76 6.20 -3.50 2.59
C VAL A 76 4.79 -4.05 2.44
N SER A 77 4.31 -4.14 1.20
CA SER A 77 3.04 -4.83 0.93
C SER A 77 3.19 -6.33 1.20
N GLU A 78 2.06 -7.01 1.42
CA GLU A 78 2.06 -8.47 1.55
C GLU A 78 2.64 -9.15 0.30
N ALA A 79 2.33 -8.63 -0.89
CA ALA A 79 2.82 -9.17 -2.16
C ALA A 79 4.35 -9.06 -2.26
N ASP A 80 4.91 -7.89 -1.96
CA ASP A 80 6.37 -7.67 -1.95
C ASP A 80 7.05 -8.52 -0.89
N TRP A 81 6.44 -8.63 0.29
CA TRP A 81 6.96 -9.51 1.34
C TRP A 81 6.96 -10.95 0.89
N ARG A 82 5.88 -11.48 0.30
CA ARG A 82 5.84 -12.86 -0.21
C ARG A 82 6.90 -13.09 -1.29
N ALA A 83 7.11 -12.12 -2.18
CA ALA A 83 8.10 -12.18 -3.25
C ALA A 83 9.56 -11.97 -2.78
N ALA A 84 9.76 -11.38 -1.61
CA ALA A 84 11.09 -11.14 -1.05
C ALA A 84 11.81 -12.45 -0.72
N GLU A 85 13.08 -12.53 -1.13
CA GLU A 85 13.99 -13.65 -0.87
C GLU A 85 15.27 -13.13 -0.19
N PRO A 86 15.68 -13.69 0.96
CA PRO A 86 16.97 -13.33 1.57
C PRO A 86 18.14 -13.47 0.57
N GLY A 87 19.02 -12.47 0.55
CA GLY A 87 20.14 -12.34 -0.38
C GLY A 87 19.78 -11.78 -1.76
N ARG A 88 18.49 -11.53 -2.06
CA ARG A 88 18.05 -10.96 -3.34
C ARG A 88 17.66 -9.49 -3.21
N PRO A 89 17.83 -8.69 -4.28
CA PRO A 89 17.30 -7.34 -4.32
C PRO A 89 15.77 -7.35 -4.43
N LEU A 90 15.12 -6.50 -3.65
CA LEU A 90 13.71 -6.16 -3.71
C LEU A 90 13.57 -4.70 -4.12
N SER A 91 12.80 -4.43 -5.17
CA SER A 91 12.51 -3.06 -5.61
C SER A 91 11.31 -2.52 -4.84
N LEU A 92 11.51 -1.41 -4.13
CA LEU A 92 10.48 -0.75 -3.32
C LEU A 92 10.18 0.65 -3.84
N CYS A 93 8.91 1.03 -3.80
CA CYS A 93 8.50 2.42 -4.03
C CYS A 93 8.63 3.23 -2.75
N ARG A 94 9.32 4.37 -2.83
CA ARG A 94 9.48 5.35 -1.75
C ARG A 94 9.12 6.75 -2.24
#